data_AF-A0A1Y4VYS6-F1
#
_entry.id   AF-A0A1Y4VYS6-F1
#
_cell.length_a   1.000
_cell.length_b   1.000
_cell.length_c   1.000
_cell.angle_alpha   90.00
_cell.angle_beta   90.00
_cell.angle_gamma   90.00
#
_symmetry.space_group_name_H-M   'P 1'
#
loop_
_entity.id
_entity.type
_entity.pdbx_description
1 polymer ?
#
loop_
_entity_poly.entity_id
_entity_poly.type
_entity_poly.pdbx_seq_one_letter_code
_entity_poly.pdbx_strand_id
1 'polypeptide(L)'
;MSGKRKKGSGTIRLRKDGRWEGRVVIGYDEAGSPKTKNVLAKTKRECAEKLKKLKEQCGGFRPVQVRPEMRFGDWLEYWYQNFSKPKLRQSTQLSYEGWIYNRLIPGVGDIPLNKLTQADLQTFFRSMKEAGRMTNVDKCGKGLSDRSVRSCYAVCQMALDKAVEERLIHSNPAIGCKLPPLKGKEMKILTQEEIQRFLIQAKAEGMYELFLLELTTGMRRGELLALRWEDLDFATGKLRIDKQVNPVGGKLVISEPKTKAANRTIILPPAMLEVLAEYKRGIFSDLMFPSRTKPNQPIDPGYVRKRLQVILKRAECKRIRFHALRHTFATMSLENGMDVKTLSTIIGHVSSATTLNTYTHITDEMWQKAAVNIDRGIAKAEVQSEPEQKVERPHAQETFTPILPARRRPGTGYVKQLNDHLWEGRYSPVWPDG
;
A
#
# COMPACT_ATOMS: atom_id res chain seq x y z
N MET A 1 19.54 -24.96 -18.26
CA MET A 1 19.46 -23.51 -17.98
C MET A 1 19.66 -23.26 -16.49
N SER A 2 20.87 -22.93 -16.06
CA SER A 2 21.28 -22.88 -14.66
C SER A 2 20.69 -21.68 -13.91
N GLY A 3 20.03 -21.95 -12.78
CA GLY A 3 19.44 -20.92 -11.92
C GLY A 3 20.45 -19.87 -11.45
N LYS A 4 20.07 -18.59 -11.53
CA LYS A 4 20.80 -17.45 -10.97
C LYS A 4 20.90 -17.62 -9.45
N ARG A 5 22.10 -17.90 -8.94
CA ARG A 5 22.39 -18.13 -7.50
C ARG A 5 22.52 -16.82 -6.71
N LYS A 6 22.26 -16.91 -5.40
CA LYS A 6 22.38 -15.81 -4.42
C LYS A 6 23.76 -15.14 -4.50
N LYS A 7 23.76 -13.79 -4.53
CA LYS A 7 24.96 -12.95 -4.50
C LYS A 7 25.83 -13.31 -3.28
N GLY A 8 27.12 -13.60 -3.49
CA GLY A 8 28.08 -13.99 -2.44
C GLY A 8 28.35 -15.50 -2.29
N SER A 9 27.68 -16.37 -3.06
CA SER A 9 27.99 -17.81 -3.05
C SER A 9 29.27 -18.10 -3.85
N GLY A 10 30.40 -18.16 -3.16
CA GLY A 10 31.68 -18.55 -3.78
C GLY A 10 31.59 -19.86 -4.58
N THR A 11 32.25 -19.91 -5.74
CA THR A 11 32.21 -21.01 -6.70
C THR A 11 33.34 -22.00 -6.44
N ILE A 12 33.03 -23.30 -6.32
CA ILE A 12 34.02 -24.39 -6.31
C ILE A 12 33.93 -25.12 -7.65
N ARG A 13 35.06 -25.25 -8.37
CA ARG A 13 35.13 -25.96 -9.66
C ARG A 13 36.42 -26.76 -9.79
N LEU A 14 36.39 -27.83 -10.58
CA LEU A 14 37.57 -28.62 -10.92
C LEU A 14 38.27 -28.01 -12.14
N ARG A 15 39.58 -27.80 -12.07
CA ARG A 15 40.39 -27.30 -13.19
C ARG A 15 40.94 -28.45 -14.03
N LYS A 16 41.41 -28.11 -15.25
CA LYS A 16 42.05 -29.04 -16.19
C LYS A 16 43.35 -29.67 -15.65
N ASP A 17 43.98 -29.06 -14.64
CA ASP A 17 45.20 -29.53 -13.98
C ASP A 17 44.94 -30.48 -12.79
N GLY A 18 43.70 -30.96 -12.64
CA GLY A 18 43.29 -31.91 -11.59
C GLY A 18 43.07 -31.29 -10.20
N ARG A 19 43.26 -29.96 -10.02
CA ARG A 19 43.05 -29.28 -8.74
C ARG A 19 41.67 -28.62 -8.64
N TRP A 20 41.14 -28.56 -7.42
CA TRP A 20 39.90 -27.85 -7.09
C TRP A 20 40.18 -26.37 -6.81
N GLU A 21 39.46 -25.49 -7.49
CA GLU A 21 39.53 -24.04 -7.35
C GLU A 21 38.26 -23.50 -6.68
N GLY A 22 38.41 -22.84 -5.53
CA GLY A 22 37.35 -22.08 -4.87
C GLY A 22 37.57 -20.59 -5.07
N ARG A 23 36.53 -19.81 -5.47
CA ARG A 23 36.60 -18.34 -5.63
C ARG A 23 35.67 -17.61 -4.69
N VAL A 24 36.12 -16.47 -4.16
CA VAL A 24 35.34 -15.52 -3.37
C VAL A 24 35.46 -14.13 -3.98
N VAL A 25 34.33 -13.43 -4.13
CA VAL A 25 34.29 -12.01 -4.49
C VAL A 25 34.52 -11.20 -3.21
N ILE A 26 35.52 -10.34 -3.20
CA ILE A 26 35.96 -9.57 -2.01
C ILE A 26 35.55 -8.10 -2.12
N GLY A 27 35.16 -7.64 -3.30
CA GLY A 27 34.66 -6.30 -3.54
C GLY A 27 34.42 -6.04 -5.02
N TYR A 28 34.14 -4.79 -5.36
CA TYR A 28 34.02 -4.30 -6.73
C TYR A 28 35.00 -3.14 -6.91
N ASP A 29 35.62 -3.01 -8.09
CA ASP A 29 36.42 -1.83 -8.44
C ASP A 29 35.53 -0.63 -8.80
N GLU A 30 36.14 0.55 -9.01
CA GLU A 30 35.46 1.80 -9.38
C GLU A 30 34.69 1.69 -10.72
N ALA A 31 35.02 0.71 -11.56
CA ALA A 31 34.34 0.39 -12.81
C ALA A 31 33.22 -0.67 -12.64
N GLY A 32 32.95 -1.14 -11.42
CA GLY A 32 31.87 -2.08 -11.10
C GLY A 32 32.20 -3.55 -11.41
N SER A 33 33.45 -3.90 -11.71
CA SER A 33 33.89 -5.27 -11.95
C SER A 33 34.28 -5.99 -10.64
N PRO A 34 33.92 -7.29 -10.49
CA PRO A 34 34.13 -8.02 -9.24
C PRO A 34 35.61 -8.39 -9.02
N LYS A 35 36.23 -7.88 -7.93
CA LYS A 35 37.54 -8.33 -7.46
C LYS A 35 37.41 -9.67 -6.75
N THR A 36 38.13 -10.69 -7.22
CA THR A 36 38.05 -12.05 -6.68
C THR A 36 39.40 -12.56 -6.17
N LYS A 37 39.41 -13.31 -5.06
CA LYS A 37 40.54 -14.19 -4.69
C LYS A 37 40.12 -15.65 -4.81
N ASN A 38 41.10 -16.50 -5.05
CA ASN A 38 40.91 -17.94 -5.16
C ASN A 38 41.78 -18.73 -4.17
N VAL A 39 41.36 -19.97 -3.91
CA VAL A 39 42.13 -21.01 -3.21
C VAL A 39 42.19 -22.26 -4.07
N LEU A 40 43.28 -23.02 -3.94
CA LEU A 40 43.50 -24.28 -4.65
C LEU A 40 43.72 -25.43 -3.65
N ALA A 41 43.16 -26.60 -3.95
CA ALA A 41 43.39 -27.82 -3.18
C ALA A 41 43.31 -29.08 -4.05
N LYS A 42 43.89 -30.19 -3.59
CA LYS A 42 43.87 -31.47 -4.32
C LYS A 42 42.52 -32.19 -4.18
N THR A 43 41.81 -31.98 -3.07
CA THR A 43 40.49 -32.58 -2.84
C THR A 43 39.39 -31.52 -2.72
N LYS A 44 38.15 -31.90 -3.05
CA LYS A 44 36.98 -31.01 -2.96
C LYS A 44 36.71 -30.53 -1.53
N ARG A 45 36.91 -31.41 -0.54
CA ARG A 45 36.69 -31.13 0.88
C ARG A 45 37.70 -30.12 1.41
N GLU A 46 38.97 -30.33 1.13
CA GLU A 46 40.05 -29.40 1.50
C GLU A 46 39.89 -28.04 0.81
N CYS A 47 39.43 -28.03 -0.46
CA CYS A 47 39.11 -26.79 -1.17
C CYS A 47 37.96 -26.03 -0.48
N ALA A 48 36.92 -26.73 -0.03
CA ALA A 48 35.79 -26.14 0.67
C ALA A 48 36.20 -25.55 2.04
N GLU A 49 37.08 -26.23 2.80
CA GLU A 49 37.62 -25.72 4.06
C GLU A 49 38.53 -24.52 3.88
N LYS A 50 39.45 -24.57 2.89
CA LYS A 50 40.28 -23.42 2.51
C LYS A 50 39.42 -22.25 2.01
N LEU A 51 38.33 -22.52 1.29
CA LEU A 51 37.40 -21.50 0.83
C LEU A 51 36.61 -20.89 2.00
N LYS A 52 36.23 -21.70 2.99
CA LYS A 52 35.59 -21.23 4.23
C LYS A 52 36.53 -20.31 5.02
N LYS A 53 37.78 -20.72 5.23
CA LYS A 53 38.81 -19.87 5.86
C LYS A 53 39.09 -18.60 5.06
N LEU A 54 39.16 -18.69 3.72
CA LEU A 54 39.34 -17.51 2.87
C LEU A 54 38.14 -16.56 2.96
N LYS A 55 36.90 -17.08 3.03
CA LYS A 55 35.71 -16.26 3.29
C LYS A 55 35.80 -15.58 4.65
N GLU A 56 36.17 -16.30 5.70
CA GLU A 56 36.36 -15.75 7.05
C GLU A 56 37.44 -14.65 7.07
N GLN A 57 38.56 -14.84 6.36
CA GLN A 57 39.63 -13.85 6.25
C GLN A 57 39.31 -12.65 5.36
N CYS A 58 38.50 -12.84 4.30
CA CYS A 58 38.23 -11.82 3.28
C CYS A 58 36.85 -11.15 3.39
N GLY A 59 36.02 -11.50 4.38
CA GLY A 59 34.73 -10.84 4.62
C GLY A 59 33.54 -11.78 4.81
N GLY A 60 33.63 -12.74 5.73
CA GLY A 60 32.52 -12.91 6.65
C GLY A 60 32.47 -11.62 7.44
N PHE A 61 31.33 -10.91 7.42
CA PHE A 61 31.05 -9.69 8.19
C PHE A 61 32.15 -9.42 9.22
N ARG A 62 33.12 -8.55 8.89
CA ARG A 62 33.88 -7.95 9.97
C ARG A 62 32.82 -7.35 10.87
N PRO A 63 32.79 -7.64 12.18
CA PRO A 63 32.00 -6.83 13.08
C PRO A 63 32.44 -5.41 12.77
N VAL A 64 31.53 -4.59 12.23
CA VAL A 64 31.75 -3.15 12.23
C VAL A 64 32.04 -2.88 13.70
N GLN A 65 33.27 -2.50 14.03
CA GLN A 65 33.58 -2.15 15.40
C GLN A 65 32.79 -0.87 15.64
N VAL A 66 31.61 -1.06 16.20
CA VAL A 66 30.63 0.01 16.39
C VAL A 66 31.28 0.94 17.41
N ARG A 67 31.52 2.17 16.98
CA ARG A 67 32.27 3.15 17.75
C ARG A 67 31.60 4.52 17.63
N PRO A 68 31.70 5.38 18.65
CA PRO A 68 31.09 6.71 18.63
C PRO A 68 31.51 7.57 17.42
N GLU A 69 32.73 7.40 16.91
CA GLU A 69 33.30 8.22 15.83
C GLU A 69 32.89 7.74 14.43
N MET A 70 32.14 6.64 14.31
CA MET A 70 31.68 6.16 13.01
C MET A 70 30.73 7.16 12.35
N ARG A 71 30.67 7.17 11.02
CA ARG A 71 29.70 8.03 10.32
C ARG A 71 28.28 7.61 10.65
N PHE A 72 27.37 8.57 10.76
CA PHE A 72 25.96 8.29 11.03
C PHE A 72 25.34 7.38 9.95
N GLY A 73 25.77 7.51 8.70
CA GLY A 73 25.33 6.66 7.60
C GLY A 73 25.74 5.20 7.77
N ASP A 74 26.97 4.95 8.25
CA ASP A 74 27.45 3.59 8.55
C ASP A 74 26.67 2.98 9.72
N TRP A 75 26.36 3.80 10.73
CA TRP A 75 25.52 3.38 11.85
C TRP A 75 24.10 3.05 11.39
N LEU A 76 23.49 3.89 10.55
CA LEU A 76 22.16 3.66 10.00
C LEU A 76 22.10 2.34 9.21
N GLU A 77 23.11 2.05 8.41
CA GLU A 77 23.20 0.81 7.65
C GLU A 77 23.32 -0.40 8.58
N TYR A 78 24.26 -0.33 9.54
CA TYR A 78 24.44 -1.38 10.53
C TYR A 78 23.16 -1.62 11.34
N TRP A 79 22.53 -0.55 11.80
CA TRP A 79 21.28 -0.62 12.56
C TRP A 79 20.16 -1.25 11.74
N TYR A 80 20.04 -0.82 10.48
CA TYR A 80 19.00 -1.30 9.59
C TYR A 80 19.15 -2.79 9.31
N GLN A 81 20.34 -3.26 8.92
CA GLN A 81 20.53 -4.67 8.56
C GLN A 81 20.42 -5.61 9.78
N ASN A 82 20.91 -5.19 10.95
CA ASN A 82 21.05 -6.09 12.11
C ASN A 82 19.87 -6.04 13.08
N PHE A 83 19.32 -4.85 13.37
CA PHE A 83 18.26 -4.70 14.37
C PHE A 83 16.87 -4.55 13.76
N SER A 84 16.77 -3.81 12.65
CA SER A 84 15.48 -3.38 12.10
C SER A 84 14.94 -4.39 11.06
N LYS A 85 15.64 -4.54 9.93
CA LYS A 85 15.22 -5.31 8.76
C LYS A 85 14.75 -6.75 9.06
N PRO A 86 15.39 -7.55 9.95
CA PRO A 86 14.94 -8.91 10.22
C PRO A 86 13.51 -9.00 10.76
N LYS A 87 13.03 -7.94 11.43
CA LYS A 87 11.69 -7.89 12.06
C LYS A 87 10.64 -7.24 11.15
N LEU A 88 11.04 -6.66 10.02
CA LEU A 88 10.16 -5.86 9.16
C LEU A 88 9.60 -6.68 8.00
N ARG A 89 8.32 -6.42 7.66
CA ARG A 89 7.72 -6.90 6.40
C ARG A 89 8.30 -6.13 5.21
N GLN A 90 8.31 -6.76 4.03
CA GLN A 90 8.90 -6.21 2.81
C GLN A 90 8.40 -4.80 2.43
N SER A 91 7.10 -4.49 2.60
CA SER A 91 6.58 -3.15 2.31
C SER A 91 7.12 -2.09 3.28
N THR A 92 7.31 -2.44 4.54
CA THR A 92 7.94 -1.58 5.55
C THR A 92 9.42 -1.44 5.28
N GLN A 93 10.10 -2.52 4.88
CA GLN A 93 11.50 -2.46 4.44
C GLN A 93 11.68 -1.45 3.30
N LEU A 94 10.92 -1.55 2.21
CA LEU A 94 10.99 -0.60 1.09
C LEU A 94 10.79 0.86 1.52
N SER A 95 9.90 1.09 2.49
CA SER A 95 9.69 2.43 3.04
C SER A 95 10.91 2.92 3.84
N TYR A 96 11.49 2.05 4.67
CA TYR A 96 12.68 2.35 5.49
C TYR A 96 13.90 2.58 4.60
N GLU A 97 14.15 1.69 3.64
CA GLU A 97 15.22 1.82 2.63
C GLU A 97 15.09 3.14 1.87
N GLY A 98 13.85 3.53 1.52
CA GLY A 98 13.58 4.82 0.90
C GLY A 98 13.93 6.03 1.76
N TRP A 99 13.78 5.96 3.09
CA TRP A 99 14.19 7.02 4.00
C TRP A 99 15.70 6.98 4.29
N ILE A 100 16.27 5.80 4.49
CA ILE A 100 17.67 5.62 4.87
C ILE A 100 18.58 5.97 3.68
N TYR A 101 18.44 5.26 2.56
CA TYR A 101 19.38 5.37 1.44
C TYR A 101 19.17 6.61 0.59
N ASN A 102 17.92 7.04 0.42
CA ASN A 102 17.64 8.16 -0.49
C ASN A 102 17.57 9.51 0.24
N ARG A 103 17.55 9.54 1.58
CA ARG A 103 17.37 10.78 2.37
C ARG A 103 18.38 10.94 3.48
N LEU A 104 18.37 10.05 4.47
CA LEU A 104 19.18 10.23 5.68
C LEU A 104 20.67 10.12 5.38
N ILE A 105 21.08 9.07 4.65
CA ILE A 105 22.49 8.87 4.30
C ILE A 105 23.01 10.04 3.42
N PRO A 106 22.35 10.44 2.31
CA PRO A 106 22.81 11.57 1.51
C PRO A 106 22.75 12.92 2.21
N GLY A 107 21.89 13.09 3.21
CA GLY A 107 21.66 14.39 3.86
C GLY A 107 22.53 14.64 5.08
N VAL A 108 22.66 13.65 5.97
CA VAL A 108 23.35 13.77 7.26
C VAL A 108 24.25 12.57 7.57
N GLY A 109 24.37 11.62 6.64
CA GLY A 109 25.09 10.36 6.86
C GLY A 109 26.60 10.54 7.04
N ASP A 110 27.20 11.57 6.44
CA ASP A 110 28.65 11.81 6.52
C ASP A 110 29.11 12.39 7.87
N ILE A 111 28.18 12.90 8.68
CA ILE A 111 28.47 13.46 10.00
C ILE A 111 28.85 12.32 10.95
N PRO A 112 29.94 12.42 11.72
CA PRO A 112 30.26 11.44 12.76
C PRO A 112 29.13 11.33 13.79
N LEU A 113 28.80 10.11 14.21
CA LEU A 113 27.66 9.80 15.08
C LEU A 113 27.72 10.58 16.40
N ASN A 114 28.90 10.65 17.04
CA ASN A 114 29.12 11.41 18.27
C ASN A 114 29.15 12.94 18.10
N LYS A 115 29.21 13.44 16.85
CA LYS A 115 29.17 14.88 16.54
C LYS A 115 27.85 15.33 15.95
N LEU A 116 26.92 14.40 15.68
CA LEU A 116 25.63 14.73 15.12
C LEU A 116 24.80 15.52 16.12
N THR A 117 24.44 16.77 15.77
CA THR A 117 23.68 17.64 16.66
C THR A 117 22.21 17.72 16.27
N GLN A 118 21.39 18.21 17.22
CA GLN A 118 19.99 18.56 16.96
C GLN A 118 19.86 19.63 15.87
N ALA A 119 20.81 20.56 15.76
CA ALA A 119 20.79 21.63 14.76
C ALA A 119 20.98 21.07 13.34
N ASP A 120 21.87 20.08 13.16
CA ASP A 120 22.08 19.39 11.89
C ASP A 120 20.79 18.69 11.43
N LEU A 121 20.17 17.94 12.34
CA LEU A 121 18.91 17.23 12.08
C LEU A 121 17.77 18.21 11.80
N GLN A 122 17.66 19.29 12.55
CA GLN A 122 16.64 20.32 12.33
C GLN A 122 16.78 20.97 10.95
N THR A 123 18.02 21.26 10.53
CA THR A 123 18.34 21.83 9.22
C THR A 123 18.00 20.85 8.10
N PHE A 124 18.33 19.58 8.29
CA PHE A 124 17.98 18.51 7.36
C PHE A 124 16.46 18.33 7.21
N PHE A 125 15.69 18.28 8.30
CA PHE A 125 14.23 18.15 8.19
C PHE A 125 13.57 19.39 7.58
N ARG A 126 14.15 20.58 7.78
CA ARG A 126 13.73 21.81 7.10
C ARG A 126 13.98 21.73 5.59
N SER A 127 15.17 21.34 5.16
CA SER A 127 15.50 21.21 3.74
C SER A 127 14.62 20.16 3.04
N MET A 128 14.30 19.05 3.74
CA MET A 128 13.32 18.07 3.26
C MET A 128 11.93 18.68 3.04
N LYS A 129 11.50 19.56 3.95
CA LYS A 129 10.20 20.24 3.87
C LYS A 129 10.14 21.23 2.71
N GLU A 130 11.24 21.92 2.42
CA GLU A 130 11.33 22.96 1.38
C GLU A 130 11.58 22.39 -0.02
N ALA A 131 12.54 21.46 -0.15
CA ALA A 131 13.03 20.98 -1.44
C ALA A 131 13.24 19.45 -1.52
N GLY A 132 12.74 18.68 -0.55
CA GLY A 132 12.99 17.24 -0.47
C GLY A 132 12.27 16.38 -1.53
N ARG A 133 11.41 16.92 -2.40
CA ARG A 133 10.65 16.09 -3.35
C ARG A 133 11.47 15.77 -4.60
N MET A 134 11.63 14.48 -4.89
CA MET A 134 12.37 13.99 -6.07
C MET A 134 11.48 13.75 -7.30
N THR A 135 10.16 13.60 -7.11
CA THR A 135 9.22 13.18 -8.17
C THR A 135 7.95 14.01 -8.15
N ASN A 136 7.35 14.27 -9.32
CA ASN A 136 6.13 15.07 -9.45
C ASN A 136 6.29 16.48 -8.85
N VAL A 137 7.46 17.09 -9.04
CA VAL A 137 7.76 18.43 -8.53
C VAL A 137 6.81 19.46 -9.13
N ASP A 138 6.58 19.39 -10.44
CA ASP A 138 5.70 20.33 -11.17
C ASP A 138 4.26 20.30 -10.66
N LYS A 139 3.78 19.12 -10.25
CA LYS A 139 2.38 18.92 -9.83
C LYS A 139 2.13 19.17 -8.35
N CYS A 140 3.16 19.10 -7.52
CA CYS A 140 2.99 19.01 -6.08
C CYS A 140 3.98 19.85 -5.26
N GLY A 141 4.78 20.68 -5.93
CA GLY A 141 5.81 21.52 -5.33
C GLY A 141 7.09 20.77 -4.98
N LYS A 142 8.15 21.54 -4.70
CA LYS A 142 9.50 21.04 -4.37
C LYS A 142 9.59 20.38 -2.99
N GLY A 143 8.68 20.70 -2.07
CA GLY A 143 8.71 20.22 -0.69
C GLY A 143 8.03 18.87 -0.44
N LEU A 144 8.47 18.15 0.61
CA LEU A 144 7.78 16.97 1.12
C LEU A 144 6.57 17.32 2.00
N SER A 145 5.66 16.35 2.14
CA SER A 145 4.51 16.50 3.05
C SER A 145 4.92 16.39 4.52
N ASP A 146 4.16 17.01 5.42
CA ASP A 146 4.46 17.00 6.87
C ASP A 146 4.55 15.57 7.41
N ARG A 147 3.66 14.69 6.93
CA ARG A 147 3.67 13.27 7.27
C ARG A 147 4.91 12.56 6.76
N SER A 148 5.41 12.91 5.58
CA SER A 148 6.64 12.31 5.02
C SER A 148 7.87 12.70 5.84
N VAL A 149 7.97 13.98 6.24
CA VAL A 149 9.05 14.46 7.11
C VAL A 149 9.00 13.75 8.45
N ARG A 150 7.82 13.63 9.07
CA ARG A 150 7.63 12.88 10.32
C ARG A 150 7.97 11.40 10.20
N SER A 151 7.64 10.74 9.08
CA SER A 151 8.03 9.34 8.86
C SER A 151 9.56 9.18 8.77
N CYS A 152 10.24 10.08 8.08
CA CYS A 152 11.71 10.09 8.01
C CYS A 152 12.31 10.33 9.40
N TYR A 153 11.80 11.32 10.12
CA TYR A 153 12.17 11.60 11.51
C TYR A 153 12.00 10.37 12.41
N ALA A 154 10.89 9.66 12.33
CA ALA A 154 10.66 8.48 13.17
C ALA A 154 11.71 7.37 12.91
N VAL A 155 12.10 7.14 11.66
CA VAL A 155 13.18 6.18 11.34
C VAL A 155 14.52 6.66 11.90
N CYS A 156 14.83 7.95 11.75
CA CYS A 156 16.04 8.55 12.30
C CYS A 156 16.09 8.43 13.83
N GLN A 157 14.99 8.77 14.51
CA GLN A 157 14.86 8.69 15.95
C GLN A 157 15.08 7.27 16.45
N MET A 158 14.43 6.25 15.83
CA MET A 158 14.61 4.85 16.22
C MET A 158 16.06 4.35 16.08
N ALA A 159 16.78 4.82 15.05
CA ALA A 159 18.18 4.47 14.86
C ALA A 159 19.07 5.11 15.94
N LEU A 160 18.80 6.36 16.32
CA LEU A 160 19.55 7.08 17.34
C LEU A 160 19.20 6.61 18.77
N ASP A 161 17.95 6.23 19.04
CA ASP A 161 17.56 5.60 20.30
C ASP A 161 18.35 4.31 20.52
N LYS A 162 18.52 3.50 19.45
CA LYS A 162 19.34 2.30 19.52
C LYS A 162 20.84 2.64 19.71
N ALA A 163 21.33 3.76 19.20
CA ALA A 163 22.71 4.19 19.43
C ALA A 163 22.95 4.57 20.90
N VAL A 164 21.97 5.19 21.55
CA VAL A 164 22.00 5.47 23.00
C VAL A 164 21.98 4.17 23.79
N GLU A 165 21.12 3.22 23.43
CA GLU A 165 21.03 1.90 24.09
C GLU A 165 22.35 1.12 24.01
N GLU A 166 23.03 1.17 22.85
CA GLU A 166 24.36 0.59 22.64
C GLU A 166 25.51 1.47 23.20
N ARG A 167 25.18 2.55 23.91
CA ARG A 167 26.12 3.49 24.57
C ARG A 167 27.14 4.14 23.63
N LEU A 168 26.76 4.34 22.36
CA LEU A 168 27.60 5.01 21.36
C LEU A 168 27.52 6.54 21.50
N ILE A 169 26.39 7.03 22.00
CA ILE A 169 26.11 8.45 22.25
C ILE A 169 25.37 8.59 23.58
N HIS A 170 25.53 9.72 24.25
CA HIS A 170 24.93 9.97 25.57
C HIS A 170 23.43 10.27 25.51
N SER A 171 22.97 10.93 24.44
CA SER A 171 21.57 11.32 24.27
C SER A 171 21.20 11.29 22.79
N ASN A 172 19.91 11.17 22.49
CA ASN A 172 19.42 11.14 21.12
C ASN A 172 19.26 12.58 20.58
N PRO A 173 20.05 13.02 19.59
CA PRO A 173 20.00 14.39 19.07
C PRO A 173 18.72 14.69 18.26
N ALA A 174 17.93 13.68 17.90
CA ALA A 174 16.63 13.90 17.26
C ALA A 174 15.57 14.41 18.25
N ILE A 175 15.72 14.11 19.54
CA ILE A 175 14.80 14.57 20.57
C ILE A 175 14.85 16.10 20.63
N GLY A 176 13.69 16.74 20.51
CA GLY A 176 13.58 18.21 20.50
C GLY A 176 13.57 18.85 19.11
N CYS A 177 13.78 18.10 18.02
CA CYS A 177 13.54 18.64 16.68
C CYS A 177 12.07 19.08 16.52
N LYS A 178 11.86 20.33 16.10
CA LYS A 178 10.55 20.88 15.79
C LYS A 178 10.05 20.31 14.47
N LEU A 179 9.00 19.49 14.55
CA LEU A 179 8.36 18.86 13.40
C LEU A 179 7.13 19.62 12.95
N PRO A 180 6.81 19.63 11.64
CA PRO A 180 5.62 20.30 11.15
C PRO A 180 4.35 19.72 11.79
N PRO A 181 3.35 20.55 12.12
CA PRO A 181 2.11 20.08 12.72
C PRO A 181 1.35 19.17 11.76
N LEU A 182 0.69 18.13 12.29
CA LEU A 182 -0.21 17.31 11.50
C LEU A 182 -1.56 18.03 11.41
N LYS A 183 -1.84 18.62 10.25
CA LYS A 183 -3.20 19.09 9.96
C LYS A 183 -4.08 17.89 9.62
N GLY A 184 -5.16 17.70 10.38
CA GLY A 184 -6.25 16.79 10.00
C GLY A 184 -6.76 17.20 8.62
N LYS A 185 -6.93 16.22 7.73
CA LYS A 185 -7.63 16.46 6.47
C LYS A 185 -9.03 15.94 6.64
N GLU A 186 -10.01 16.81 6.41
CA GLU A 186 -11.39 16.41 6.35
C GLU A 186 -11.57 15.33 5.28
N MET A 187 -12.31 14.30 5.64
CA MET A 187 -12.46 13.11 4.84
C MET A 187 -13.70 13.23 3.97
N LYS A 188 -13.50 13.22 2.66
CA LYS A 188 -14.59 13.28 1.68
C LYS A 188 -15.21 11.90 1.50
N ILE A 189 -16.48 11.75 1.87
CA ILE A 189 -17.31 10.56 1.60
C ILE A 189 -18.29 10.86 0.46
N LEU A 190 -18.76 9.86 -0.28
CA LEU A 190 -19.86 10.00 -1.26
C LEU A 190 -21.22 10.10 -0.56
N THR A 191 -22.14 10.89 -1.12
CA THR A 191 -23.57 10.88 -0.74
C THR A 191 -24.31 9.71 -1.40
N GLN A 192 -25.55 9.46 -1.00
CA GLN A 192 -26.39 8.40 -1.56
C GLN A 192 -26.59 8.56 -3.08
N GLU A 193 -26.83 9.79 -3.55
CA GLU A 193 -27.02 10.12 -4.98
C GLU A 193 -25.72 9.93 -5.76
N GLU A 194 -24.58 10.31 -5.17
CA GLU A 194 -23.26 10.06 -5.77
C GLU A 194 -22.97 8.56 -5.84
N ILE A 195 -23.32 7.76 -4.83
CA ILE A 195 -23.14 6.30 -4.86
C ILE A 195 -23.93 5.68 -6.02
N GLN A 196 -25.18 6.08 -6.22
CA GLN A 196 -26.01 5.58 -7.32
C GLN A 196 -25.38 5.86 -8.68
N ARG A 197 -25.04 7.13 -8.97
CA ARG A 197 -24.36 7.52 -10.22
C ARG A 197 -23.02 6.80 -10.39
N PHE A 198 -22.25 6.69 -9.31
CA PHE A 198 -20.98 6.00 -9.28
C PHE A 198 -21.11 4.52 -9.65
N LEU A 199 -22.10 3.81 -9.10
CA LEU A 199 -22.36 2.40 -9.40
C LEU A 199 -22.87 2.18 -10.82
N ILE A 200 -23.76 3.06 -11.32
CA ILE A 200 -24.21 3.03 -12.72
C ILE A 200 -23.00 3.17 -13.66
N GLN A 201 -22.11 4.13 -13.40
CA GLN A 201 -20.91 4.32 -14.20
C GLN A 201 -19.89 3.18 -14.03
N ALA A 202 -19.78 2.59 -12.83
CA ALA A 202 -18.92 1.44 -12.57
C ALA A 202 -19.37 0.20 -13.36
N LYS A 203 -20.68 0.00 -13.54
CA LYS A 203 -21.27 -1.05 -14.38
C LYS A 203 -20.88 -0.89 -15.84
N ALA A 204 -21.00 0.32 -16.40
CA ALA A 204 -20.54 0.61 -17.76
C ALA A 204 -19.03 0.34 -17.97
N GLU A 205 -18.24 0.45 -16.90
CA GLU A 205 -16.79 0.26 -16.90
C GLU A 205 -16.35 -1.18 -16.55
N GLY A 206 -17.31 -2.08 -16.26
CA GLY A 206 -17.10 -3.48 -15.88
C GLY A 206 -16.37 -3.62 -14.54
N MET A 207 -16.75 -2.79 -13.57
CA MET A 207 -16.18 -2.74 -12.21
C MET A 207 -17.27 -2.71 -11.13
N TYR A 208 -18.53 -3.00 -11.48
CA TYR A 208 -19.69 -2.83 -10.60
C TYR A 208 -19.57 -3.66 -9.33
N GLU A 209 -19.33 -4.95 -9.46
CA GLU A 209 -19.32 -5.92 -8.37
C GLU A 209 -18.19 -5.64 -7.37
N LEU A 210 -17.02 -5.24 -7.88
CA LEU A 210 -15.88 -4.86 -7.05
C LEU A 210 -16.20 -3.65 -6.18
N PHE A 211 -16.81 -2.61 -6.76
CA PHE A 211 -17.10 -1.38 -6.04
C PHE A 211 -18.35 -1.49 -5.16
N LEU A 212 -19.36 -2.24 -5.60
CA LEU A 212 -20.53 -2.56 -4.79
C LEU A 212 -20.09 -3.33 -3.54
N LEU A 213 -19.26 -4.36 -3.70
CA LEU A 213 -18.77 -5.15 -2.56
C LEU A 213 -17.94 -4.30 -1.60
N GLU A 214 -17.09 -3.38 -2.08
CA GLU A 214 -16.39 -2.42 -1.22
C GLU A 214 -17.36 -1.51 -0.45
N LEU A 215 -18.42 -1.02 -1.10
CA LEU A 215 -19.41 -0.11 -0.50
C LEU A 215 -20.37 -0.82 0.46
N THR A 216 -20.50 -2.14 0.40
CA THR A 216 -21.36 -2.93 1.31
C THR A 216 -20.61 -3.60 2.45
N THR A 217 -19.28 -3.69 2.37
CA THR A 217 -18.47 -4.39 3.38
C THR A 217 -17.37 -3.53 3.99
N GLY A 218 -16.99 -2.44 3.30
CA GLY A 218 -15.90 -1.57 3.69
C GLY A 218 -14.56 -2.29 3.84
N MET A 219 -14.28 -3.34 3.06
CA MET A 219 -13.00 -4.05 3.12
C MET A 219 -11.79 -3.13 2.84
N ARG A 220 -10.57 -3.53 3.21
CA ARG A 220 -9.40 -2.84 2.67
C ARG A 220 -9.21 -3.28 1.22
N ARG A 221 -8.79 -2.36 0.35
CA ARG A 221 -8.46 -2.69 -1.05
C ARG A 221 -7.61 -3.96 -1.21
N GLY A 222 -6.56 -4.12 -0.40
CA GLY A 222 -5.72 -5.33 -0.48
C GLY A 222 -6.49 -6.61 -0.17
N GLU A 223 -7.40 -6.56 0.79
CA GLU A 223 -8.27 -7.69 1.20
C GLU A 223 -9.27 -8.02 0.08
N LEU A 224 -9.98 -7.00 -0.43
CA LEU A 224 -10.95 -7.13 -1.51
C LEU A 224 -10.33 -7.81 -2.75
N LEU A 225 -9.13 -7.39 -3.16
CA LEU A 225 -8.47 -7.93 -4.35
C LEU A 225 -7.82 -9.30 -4.12
N ALA A 226 -7.77 -9.79 -2.87
CA ALA A 226 -7.25 -11.11 -2.54
C ALA A 226 -8.31 -12.21 -2.51
N LEU A 227 -9.60 -11.84 -2.58
CA LEU A 227 -10.71 -12.77 -2.44
C LEU A 227 -10.70 -13.84 -3.53
N ARG A 228 -10.97 -15.07 -3.11
CA ARG A 228 -11.23 -16.22 -3.96
C ARG A 228 -12.68 -16.66 -3.85
N TRP A 229 -13.16 -17.41 -4.83
CA TRP A 229 -14.51 -17.97 -4.76
C TRP A 229 -14.70 -18.96 -3.61
N GLU A 230 -13.63 -19.66 -3.20
CA GLU A 230 -13.62 -20.56 -2.03
C GLU A 230 -13.76 -19.83 -0.68
N ASP A 231 -13.52 -18.52 -0.65
CA ASP A 231 -13.67 -17.73 0.57
C ASP A 231 -15.13 -17.32 0.82
N LEU A 232 -16.03 -17.49 -0.16
CA LEU A 232 -17.45 -17.20 -0.07
C LEU A 232 -18.29 -18.48 -0.07
N ASP A 233 -19.01 -18.71 1.02
CA ASP A 233 -20.07 -19.70 1.07
C ASP A 233 -21.38 -19.08 0.57
N PHE A 234 -21.84 -19.51 -0.61
CA PHE A 234 -23.08 -19.02 -1.22
C PHE A 234 -24.35 -19.49 -0.49
N ALA A 235 -24.30 -20.59 0.27
CA ALA A 235 -25.45 -21.08 1.01
C ALA A 235 -25.68 -20.29 2.30
N THR A 236 -24.60 -19.95 3.00
CA THR A 236 -24.69 -19.21 4.29
C THR A 236 -24.42 -17.72 4.17
N GLY A 237 -23.92 -17.26 3.02
CA GLY A 237 -23.48 -15.87 2.78
C GLY A 237 -22.21 -15.47 3.52
N LYS A 238 -21.52 -16.42 4.17
CA LYS A 238 -20.31 -16.15 4.94
C LYS A 238 -19.12 -15.92 4.01
N LEU A 239 -18.55 -14.72 4.07
CA LEU A 239 -17.33 -14.33 3.38
C LEU A 239 -16.16 -14.27 4.37
N ARG A 240 -15.18 -15.15 4.16
CA ARG A 240 -13.93 -15.18 4.94
C ARG A 240 -12.93 -14.17 4.38
N ILE A 241 -12.37 -13.35 5.27
CA ILE A 241 -11.37 -12.34 4.94
C ILE A 241 -10.13 -12.60 5.78
N ASP A 242 -9.11 -13.23 5.20
CA ASP A 242 -7.90 -13.72 5.88
C ASP A 242 -6.62 -13.52 5.04
N LYS A 243 -6.74 -12.85 3.89
CA LYS A 243 -5.66 -12.64 2.91
C LYS A 243 -5.70 -11.20 2.39
N GLN A 244 -4.56 -10.71 1.90
CA GLN A 244 -4.46 -9.41 1.24
C GLN A 244 -3.39 -9.40 0.14
N VAL A 245 -3.66 -8.63 -0.93
CA VAL A 245 -2.70 -8.34 -1.99
C VAL A 245 -1.82 -7.16 -1.61
N ASN A 246 -0.51 -7.37 -1.68
CA ASN A 246 0.50 -6.33 -1.49
C ASN A 246 1.39 -6.22 -2.74
N PRO A 247 1.56 -5.02 -3.32
CA PRO A 247 2.58 -4.80 -4.33
C PRO A 247 3.96 -4.73 -3.67
N VAL A 248 4.85 -5.66 -4.01
CA VAL A 248 6.24 -5.70 -3.54
C VAL A 248 7.18 -5.86 -4.72
N GLY A 249 8.11 -4.92 -4.90
CA GLY A 249 9.16 -5.02 -5.93
C GLY A 249 8.61 -5.21 -7.35
N GLY A 250 7.47 -4.60 -7.66
CA GLY A 250 6.79 -4.73 -8.95
C GLY A 250 5.97 -6.01 -9.14
N LYS A 251 5.85 -6.86 -8.11
CA LYS A 251 5.02 -8.08 -8.12
C LYS A 251 3.86 -7.95 -7.15
N LEU A 252 2.73 -8.58 -7.48
CA LEU A 252 1.60 -8.72 -6.58
C LEU A 252 1.78 -9.99 -5.75
N VAL A 253 1.86 -9.84 -4.44
CA VAL A 253 2.04 -10.94 -3.49
C VAL A 253 0.79 -11.03 -2.62
N ILE A 254 0.16 -12.19 -2.58
CA ILE A 254 -0.90 -12.50 -1.63
C ILE A 254 -0.23 -12.92 -0.33
N SER A 255 -0.63 -12.30 0.78
CA SER A 255 -0.07 -12.55 2.10
C SER A 255 -1.16 -12.47 3.15
N GLU A 256 -0.97 -13.16 4.27
CA GLU A 256 -1.83 -13.00 5.43
C GLU A 256 -1.76 -11.57 6.00
N PRO A 257 -2.87 -11.07 6.57
CA PRO A 257 -2.91 -9.80 7.27
C PRO A 257 -1.85 -9.65 8.37
N LYS A 258 -1.58 -8.41 8.76
CA LYS A 258 -0.59 -8.10 9.79
C LYS A 258 -1.07 -8.49 11.18
N THR A 259 -2.37 -8.43 11.42
CA THR A 259 -2.97 -8.54 12.75
C THR A 259 -4.05 -9.61 12.75
N LYS A 260 -4.19 -10.35 13.86
CA LYS A 260 -5.25 -11.36 14.01
C LYS A 260 -6.66 -10.77 13.79
N ALA A 261 -6.90 -9.54 14.28
CA ALA A 261 -8.17 -8.84 14.10
C ALA A 261 -8.54 -8.50 12.64
N ALA A 262 -7.58 -8.61 11.69
CA ALA A 262 -7.91 -8.47 10.29
C ALA A 262 -8.50 -9.76 9.70
N ASN A 263 -8.24 -10.91 10.33
CA ASN A 263 -8.90 -12.18 10.00
C ASN A 263 -10.31 -12.16 10.56
N ARG A 264 -11.31 -12.19 9.68
CA ARG A 264 -12.71 -12.07 10.07
C ARG A 264 -13.61 -12.74 9.05
N THR A 265 -14.84 -13.02 9.48
CA THR A 265 -15.91 -13.48 8.58
C THR A 265 -17.03 -12.46 8.66
N ILE A 266 -17.56 -12.07 7.51
CA ILE A 266 -18.72 -11.19 7.41
C ILE A 266 -19.84 -11.93 6.68
N ILE A 267 -21.09 -11.56 6.94
CA ILE A 267 -22.26 -12.14 6.28
C ILE A 267 -22.71 -11.17 5.19
N LEU A 268 -22.75 -11.64 3.95
CA LEU A 268 -23.27 -10.87 2.83
C LEU A 268 -24.78 -11.02 2.73
N PRO A 269 -25.53 -9.94 2.40
CA PRO A 269 -26.97 -10.03 2.20
C PRO A 269 -27.31 -10.85 0.95
N PRO A 270 -28.50 -11.48 0.88
CA PRO A 270 -28.91 -12.32 -0.24
C PRO A 270 -28.80 -11.64 -1.62
N ALA A 271 -29.21 -10.37 -1.71
CA ALA A 271 -29.09 -9.59 -2.95
C ALA A 271 -27.64 -9.47 -3.46
N MET A 272 -26.64 -9.41 -2.55
CA MET A 272 -25.23 -9.40 -2.95
C MET A 272 -24.79 -10.78 -3.46
N LEU A 273 -25.32 -11.87 -2.89
CA LEU A 273 -25.02 -13.23 -3.34
C LEU A 273 -25.53 -13.48 -4.75
N GLU A 274 -26.73 -13.00 -5.07
CA GLU A 274 -27.30 -13.08 -6.43
C GLU A 274 -26.41 -12.36 -7.45
N VAL A 275 -26.00 -11.12 -7.14
CA VAL A 275 -25.08 -10.34 -7.99
C VAL A 275 -23.75 -11.08 -8.19
N LEU A 276 -23.17 -11.63 -7.12
CA LEU A 276 -21.90 -12.37 -7.22
C LEU A 276 -22.05 -13.71 -7.94
N ALA A 277 -23.19 -14.38 -7.81
CA ALA A 277 -23.46 -15.64 -8.50
C ALA A 277 -23.56 -15.44 -10.02
N GLU A 278 -24.23 -14.37 -10.45
CA GLU A 278 -24.28 -14.00 -11.86
C GLU A 278 -22.90 -13.59 -12.37
N TYR A 279 -22.19 -12.75 -11.62
CA TYR A 279 -20.82 -12.34 -11.96
C TYR A 279 -19.85 -13.52 -12.10
N LYS A 280 -19.96 -14.53 -11.22
CA LYS A 280 -19.14 -15.74 -11.24
C LYS A 280 -19.21 -16.49 -12.58
N ARG A 281 -20.37 -16.48 -13.26
CA ARG A 281 -20.55 -17.16 -14.56
C ARG A 281 -19.61 -16.62 -15.65
N GLY A 282 -19.23 -15.34 -15.55
CA GLY A 282 -18.31 -14.69 -16.50
C GLY A 282 -16.84 -14.76 -16.11
N ILE A 283 -16.48 -15.39 -14.98
CA ILE A 283 -15.12 -15.37 -14.42
C ILE A 283 -14.53 -16.78 -14.41
N PHE A 284 -13.57 -17.01 -15.31
CA PHE A 284 -12.81 -18.25 -15.41
C PHE A 284 -11.50 -18.17 -14.59
N SER A 285 -11.61 -17.97 -13.29
CA SER A 285 -10.48 -17.89 -12.35
C SER A 285 -10.94 -18.24 -10.94
N ASP A 286 -10.06 -18.80 -10.12
CA ASP A 286 -10.32 -19.00 -8.69
C ASP A 286 -10.44 -17.68 -7.92
N LEU A 287 -9.82 -16.62 -8.45
CA LEU A 287 -9.90 -15.27 -7.90
C LEU A 287 -11.24 -14.64 -8.26
N MET A 288 -11.83 -13.92 -7.30
CA MET A 288 -13.06 -13.18 -7.52
C MET A 288 -12.85 -12.00 -8.48
N PHE A 289 -11.71 -11.29 -8.36
CA PHE A 289 -11.38 -10.13 -9.19
C PHE A 289 -10.02 -10.31 -9.90
N PRO A 290 -9.93 -11.16 -10.93
CA PRO A 290 -8.69 -11.40 -11.65
C PRO A 290 -8.30 -10.23 -12.57
N SER A 291 -7.03 -10.18 -12.95
CA SER A 291 -6.56 -9.26 -13.98
C SER A 291 -7.09 -9.70 -15.36
N ARG A 292 -7.69 -8.76 -16.10
CA ARG A 292 -8.20 -8.98 -17.46
C ARG A 292 -7.14 -9.49 -18.45
N THR A 293 -5.86 -9.18 -18.21
CA THR A 293 -4.75 -9.61 -19.07
C THR A 293 -3.97 -10.81 -18.52
N LYS A 294 -4.14 -11.11 -17.23
CA LYS A 294 -3.43 -12.19 -16.53
C LYS A 294 -4.40 -12.87 -15.57
N PRO A 295 -5.27 -13.78 -16.05
CA PRO A 295 -6.36 -14.35 -15.24
C PRO A 295 -5.91 -15.04 -13.93
N ASN A 296 -4.67 -15.52 -13.89
CA ASN A 296 -4.06 -16.17 -12.72
C ASN A 296 -3.49 -15.17 -11.68
N GLN A 297 -3.68 -13.86 -11.88
CA GLN A 297 -3.23 -12.81 -10.97
C GLN A 297 -4.41 -11.94 -10.56
N PRO A 298 -4.40 -11.39 -9.34
CA PRO A 298 -5.40 -10.41 -8.95
C PRO A 298 -5.28 -9.15 -9.80
N ILE A 299 -6.38 -8.44 -9.99
CA ILE A 299 -6.37 -7.14 -10.65
C ILE A 299 -5.39 -6.19 -9.93
N ASP A 300 -4.61 -5.44 -10.71
CA ASP A 300 -3.60 -4.56 -10.15
C ASP A 300 -4.23 -3.44 -9.28
N PRO A 301 -3.79 -3.27 -8.01
CA PRO A 301 -4.35 -2.23 -7.14
C PRO A 301 -4.15 -0.80 -7.69
N GLY A 302 -3.09 -0.58 -8.48
CA GLY A 302 -2.82 0.68 -9.18
C GLY A 302 -3.82 0.92 -10.32
N TYR A 303 -4.16 -0.12 -11.08
CA TYR A 303 -5.22 -0.09 -12.09
C TYR A 303 -6.57 0.25 -11.46
N VAL A 304 -6.98 -0.45 -10.39
CA VAL A 304 -8.24 -0.16 -9.68
C VAL A 304 -8.30 1.29 -9.21
N ARG A 305 -7.20 1.82 -8.66
CA ARG A 305 -7.11 3.23 -8.26
C ARG A 305 -7.31 4.19 -9.44
N LYS A 306 -6.69 3.92 -10.60
CA LYS A 306 -6.84 4.76 -11.79
C LYS A 306 -8.30 4.71 -12.28
N ARG A 307 -8.88 3.51 -12.35
CA ARG A 307 -10.27 3.30 -12.77
C ARG A 307 -11.28 4.00 -11.87
N LEU A 308 -11.08 3.95 -10.55
CA LEU A 308 -11.89 4.73 -9.61
C LEU A 308 -11.94 6.22 -9.99
N GLN A 309 -10.80 6.83 -10.31
CA GLN A 309 -10.79 8.27 -10.67
C GLN A 309 -11.52 8.54 -11.99
N VAL A 310 -11.44 7.62 -12.97
CA VAL A 310 -12.17 7.73 -14.23
C VAL A 310 -13.67 7.63 -13.99
N ILE A 311 -14.11 6.64 -13.20
CA ILE A 311 -15.52 6.42 -12.86
C ILE A 311 -16.06 7.63 -12.11
N LEU A 312 -15.38 8.11 -11.06
CA LEU A 312 -15.82 9.29 -10.31
C LEU A 312 -15.97 10.53 -11.20
N LYS A 313 -15.02 10.75 -12.12
CA LYS A 313 -15.09 11.89 -13.05
C LYS A 313 -16.30 11.76 -13.98
N ARG A 314 -16.53 10.58 -14.55
CA ARG A 314 -17.64 10.33 -15.49
C ARG A 314 -19.01 10.29 -14.81
N ALA A 315 -19.05 9.89 -13.55
CA ALA A 315 -20.23 9.91 -12.69
C ALA A 315 -20.48 11.28 -12.07
N GLU A 316 -19.68 12.31 -12.41
CA GLU A 316 -19.79 13.66 -11.84
C GLU A 316 -19.83 13.68 -10.30
N CYS A 317 -19.00 12.82 -9.70
CA CYS A 317 -18.87 12.67 -8.26
C CYS A 317 -17.62 13.38 -7.75
N LYS A 318 -17.62 13.74 -6.46
CA LYS A 318 -16.43 14.33 -5.84
C LYS A 318 -15.22 13.40 -5.95
N ARG A 319 -14.04 13.99 -6.16
CA ARG A 319 -12.79 13.22 -6.26
C ARG A 319 -12.38 12.68 -4.89
N ILE A 320 -12.52 11.36 -4.70
CA ILE A 320 -12.11 10.66 -3.48
C ILE A 320 -10.98 9.64 -3.73
N ARG A 321 -10.34 9.17 -2.65
CA ARG A 321 -9.38 8.06 -2.69
C ARG A 321 -10.12 6.74 -2.53
N PHE A 322 -9.51 5.62 -2.93
CA PHE A 322 -10.14 4.31 -2.76
C PHE A 322 -10.58 4.03 -1.31
N HIS A 323 -9.71 4.34 -0.34
CA HIS A 323 -10.04 4.12 1.06
C HIS A 323 -11.24 4.94 1.55
N ALA A 324 -11.60 6.02 0.87
CA ALA A 324 -12.79 6.80 1.19
C ALA A 324 -14.09 6.03 0.94
N LEU A 325 -14.10 5.00 0.07
CA LEU A 325 -15.27 4.13 -0.12
C LEU A 325 -15.61 3.36 1.15
N ARG A 326 -14.59 2.83 1.83
CA ARG A 326 -14.72 2.25 3.16
C ARG A 326 -15.19 3.27 4.21
N HIS A 327 -14.78 4.54 4.08
CA HIS A 327 -15.32 5.58 4.96
C HIS A 327 -16.79 5.89 4.67
N THR A 328 -17.18 5.91 3.39
CA THR A 328 -18.58 5.99 2.98
C THR A 328 -19.40 4.85 3.56
N PHE A 329 -18.96 3.60 3.42
CA PHE A 329 -19.63 2.44 4.04
C PHE A 329 -19.79 2.63 5.56
N ALA A 330 -18.73 3.05 6.24
CA ALA A 330 -18.74 3.20 7.69
C ALA A 330 -19.69 4.29 8.17
N THR A 331 -19.62 5.49 7.57
CA THR A 331 -20.52 6.60 7.91
C THR A 331 -21.97 6.20 7.66
N MET A 332 -22.25 5.63 6.50
CA MET A 332 -23.61 5.22 6.13
C MET A 332 -24.13 4.08 7.02
N SER A 333 -23.25 3.18 7.48
CA SER A 333 -23.63 2.14 8.45
C SER A 333 -24.03 2.74 9.80
N LEU A 334 -23.28 3.73 10.29
CA LEU A 334 -23.61 4.43 11.54
C LEU A 334 -24.90 5.24 11.40
N GLU A 335 -25.10 5.93 10.27
CA GLU A 335 -26.32 6.67 9.94
C GLU A 335 -27.57 5.78 9.88
N ASN A 336 -27.39 4.49 9.57
CA ASN A 336 -28.45 3.48 9.58
C ASN A 336 -28.52 2.70 10.92
N GLY A 337 -27.87 3.20 11.98
CA GLY A 337 -28.02 2.68 13.34
C GLY A 337 -27.14 1.49 13.70
N MET A 338 -26.14 1.14 12.86
CA MET A 338 -25.18 0.10 13.22
C MET A 338 -24.33 0.54 14.42
N ASP A 339 -24.19 -0.32 15.44
CA ASP A 339 -23.34 0.00 16.57
C ASP A 339 -21.85 -0.01 16.19
N VAL A 340 -21.07 0.81 16.89
CA VAL A 340 -19.65 1.04 16.59
C VAL A 340 -18.81 -0.24 16.73
N LYS A 341 -19.17 -1.17 17.63
CA LYS A 341 -18.42 -2.40 17.87
C LYS A 341 -18.64 -3.39 16.73
N THR A 342 -19.88 -3.56 16.29
CA THR A 342 -20.22 -4.35 15.09
C THR A 342 -19.53 -3.79 13.86
N LEU A 343 -19.62 -2.47 13.65
CA LEU A 343 -18.94 -1.81 12.54
C LEU A 343 -17.43 -2.06 12.59
N SER A 344 -16.80 -1.83 13.75
CA SER A 344 -15.36 -2.06 13.96
C SER A 344 -14.95 -3.49 13.63
N THR A 345 -15.81 -4.46 13.92
CA THR A 345 -15.59 -5.88 13.64
C THR A 345 -15.67 -6.17 12.15
N ILE A 346 -16.73 -5.70 11.46
CA ILE A 346 -16.91 -5.85 10.00
C ILE A 346 -15.75 -5.23 9.21
N ILE A 347 -15.34 -4.03 9.64
CA ILE A 347 -14.26 -3.26 9.02
C ILE A 347 -12.88 -3.84 9.40
N GLY A 348 -12.76 -4.61 10.48
CA GLY A 348 -11.51 -5.25 10.89
C GLY A 348 -10.50 -4.24 11.47
N HIS A 349 -10.97 -3.37 12.37
CA HIS A 349 -10.11 -2.53 13.20
C HIS A 349 -9.67 -3.30 14.46
N VAL A 350 -8.38 -3.17 14.81
CA VAL A 350 -7.81 -3.81 16.02
C VAL A 350 -8.41 -3.22 17.29
N SER A 351 -8.80 -1.94 17.26
CA SER A 351 -9.43 -1.24 18.37
C SER A 351 -10.61 -0.43 17.86
N SER A 352 -11.74 -0.49 18.58
CA SER A 352 -12.92 0.34 18.34
C SER A 352 -12.63 1.84 18.48
N ALA A 353 -11.63 2.22 19.28
CA ALA A 353 -11.15 3.61 19.37
C ALA A 353 -10.64 4.12 18.02
N THR A 354 -10.10 3.26 17.16
CA THR A 354 -9.73 3.65 15.79
C THR A 354 -10.97 4.02 14.98
N THR A 355 -12.05 3.26 15.12
CA THR A 355 -13.34 3.54 14.48
C THR A 355 -13.90 4.86 15.01
N LEU A 356 -13.99 5.02 16.32
CA LEU A 356 -14.45 6.27 16.95
C LEU A 356 -13.64 7.47 16.46
N ASN A 357 -12.31 7.48 16.64
CA ASN A 357 -11.43 8.58 16.24
C ASN A 357 -11.47 8.92 14.74
N THR A 358 -11.94 7.99 13.91
CA THR A 358 -12.01 8.17 12.45
C THR A 358 -13.38 8.68 12.00
N TYR A 359 -14.44 8.30 12.73
CA TYR A 359 -15.84 8.58 12.38
C TYR A 359 -16.53 9.45 13.44
N THR A 360 -15.78 10.20 14.26
CA THR A 360 -16.30 11.13 15.28
C THR A 360 -17.09 12.30 14.70
N HIS A 361 -17.01 12.54 13.39
CA HIS A 361 -17.79 13.60 12.76
C HIS A 361 -19.22 13.13 12.61
N ILE A 362 -20.05 13.54 13.56
CA ILE A 362 -21.50 13.40 13.49
C ILE A 362 -21.97 14.17 12.25
N THR A 363 -22.68 13.52 11.33
CA THR A 363 -23.30 14.20 10.20
C THR A 363 -24.58 14.90 10.66
N ASP A 364 -25.02 15.93 9.94
CA ASP A 364 -26.26 16.63 10.28
C ASP A 364 -27.47 15.68 10.29
N GLU A 365 -27.46 14.66 9.41
CA GLU A 365 -28.45 13.59 9.39
C GLU A 365 -28.42 12.72 10.65
N MET A 366 -27.22 12.39 11.18
CA MET A 366 -27.11 11.67 12.45
C MET A 366 -27.69 12.50 13.60
N TRP A 367 -27.48 13.81 13.61
CA TRP A 367 -28.08 14.72 14.58
C TRP A 367 -29.60 14.75 14.49
N GLN A 368 -30.14 14.90 13.28
CA GLN A 368 -31.59 14.92 13.04
C GLN A 368 -32.26 13.60 13.44
N LYS A 369 -31.68 12.45 13.04
CA LYS A 369 -32.21 11.13 13.45
C LYS A 369 -32.13 10.92 14.96
N ALA A 370 -31.04 11.34 15.60
CA ALA A 370 -30.92 11.26 17.06
C ALA A 370 -31.98 12.11 17.76
N ALA A 371 -32.22 13.33 17.30
CA ALA A 371 -33.26 14.21 17.83
C ALA A 371 -34.66 13.59 17.69
N VAL A 372 -35.00 13.07 16.50
CA VAL A 372 -36.28 12.38 16.24
C VAL A 372 -36.44 11.14 17.12
N ASN A 373 -35.38 10.35 17.31
CA ASN A 373 -35.43 9.16 18.15
C ASN A 373 -35.57 9.48 19.64
N ILE A 374 -34.94 10.56 20.13
CA ILE A 374 -35.12 11.06 21.51
C ILE A 374 -36.56 11.50 21.72
N ASP A 375 -37.12 12.26 20.77
CA ASP A 375 -38.51 12.74 20.83
C ASP A 375 -39.49 11.55 20.86
N ARG A 376 -39.28 10.54 20.00
CA ARG A 376 -40.07 9.30 19.97
C ARG A 376 -39.99 8.51 21.27
N GLY A 377 -38.81 8.45 21.90
CA GLY A 377 -38.55 7.68 23.12
C GLY A 377 -39.08 8.33 24.40
N ILE A 378 -39.11 9.67 24.45
CA ILE A 378 -39.50 10.42 25.64
C ILE A 378 -40.96 10.87 25.58
N ALA A 379 -41.42 11.37 24.42
CA ALA A 379 -42.72 12.04 24.34
C ALA A 379 -43.91 11.07 24.19
N LYS A 380 -43.71 9.83 23.72
CA LYS A 380 -44.81 8.97 23.17
C LYS A 380 -45.75 9.74 22.22
N ALA A 381 -45.32 10.89 21.71
CA ALA A 381 -46.09 11.68 20.79
C ALA A 381 -46.04 10.94 19.45
N GLU A 382 -47.20 10.55 18.94
CA GLU A 382 -47.36 10.42 17.50
C GLU A 382 -47.06 11.80 16.94
N VAL A 383 -45.83 12.00 16.49
CA VAL A 383 -45.52 13.12 15.61
C VAL A 383 -46.46 12.92 14.43
N GLN A 384 -47.50 13.74 14.35
CA GLN A 384 -48.23 13.97 13.12
C GLN A 384 -47.14 14.10 12.06
N SER A 385 -47.18 13.23 11.04
CA SER A 385 -46.36 13.39 9.85
C SER A 385 -46.36 14.88 9.53
N GLU A 386 -45.24 15.57 9.77
CA GLU A 386 -45.15 16.97 9.38
C GLU A 386 -45.61 17.00 7.92
N PRO A 387 -46.50 17.96 7.57
CA PRO A 387 -47.04 18.03 6.22
C PRO A 387 -45.84 17.94 5.31
N GLU A 388 -45.88 17.03 4.32
CA GLU A 388 -44.85 16.87 3.30
C GLU A 388 -44.24 18.26 3.14
N GLN A 389 -43.02 18.47 3.69
CA GLN A 389 -42.27 19.60 3.23
C GLN A 389 -42.37 19.41 1.73
N LYS A 390 -42.78 20.45 1.01
CA LYS A 390 -42.44 20.53 -0.40
C LYS A 390 -40.89 20.53 -0.44
N VAL A 391 -40.27 19.39 -0.16
CA VAL A 391 -39.46 18.71 -1.15
C VAL A 391 -40.29 18.86 -2.40
N GLU A 392 -40.06 19.97 -3.12
CA GLU A 392 -40.16 19.95 -4.56
C GLU A 392 -39.69 18.55 -4.92
N ARG A 393 -40.60 17.68 -5.37
CA ARG A 393 -40.22 16.36 -5.88
C ARG A 393 -38.97 16.65 -6.69
N PRO A 394 -37.77 16.19 -6.28
CA PRO A 394 -36.56 16.63 -6.95
C PRO A 394 -36.83 16.23 -8.38
N HIS A 395 -36.91 17.24 -9.26
CA HIS A 395 -37.29 17.11 -10.66
C HIS A 395 -36.93 15.72 -11.12
N ALA A 396 -37.94 14.88 -11.42
CA ALA A 396 -37.80 13.46 -11.75
C ALA A 396 -36.36 13.15 -12.14
N GLN A 397 -35.53 12.73 -11.16
CA GLN A 397 -34.07 12.79 -11.29
C GLN A 397 -33.70 12.22 -12.65
N GLU A 398 -33.20 13.07 -13.55
CA GLU A 398 -32.81 12.62 -14.88
C GLU A 398 -31.94 11.38 -14.68
N THR A 399 -32.37 10.26 -15.24
CA THR A 399 -31.74 8.98 -14.97
C THR A 399 -30.30 9.10 -15.49
N PHE A 400 -29.34 9.17 -14.57
CA PHE A 400 -27.94 9.41 -14.94
C PHE A 400 -27.52 8.41 -16.01
N THR A 401 -27.14 8.92 -17.18
CA THR A 401 -26.75 8.08 -18.31
C THR A 401 -25.24 7.86 -18.27
N PRO A 402 -24.77 6.61 -18.15
CA PRO A 402 -23.34 6.34 -18.03
C PRO A 402 -22.59 6.64 -19.33
N ILE A 403 -21.40 7.20 -19.18
CA ILE A 403 -20.47 7.38 -20.28
C ILE A 403 -19.84 6.01 -20.59
N LEU A 404 -20.21 5.43 -21.73
CA LEU A 404 -19.64 4.15 -22.16
C LEU A 404 -18.15 4.32 -22.51
N PRO A 405 -17.27 3.39 -22.08
CA PRO A 405 -15.91 3.37 -22.59
C PRO A 405 -15.95 3.15 -24.10
N ALA A 406 -15.08 3.85 -24.83
CA ALA A 406 -14.90 3.63 -26.26
C ALA A 406 -14.48 2.16 -26.49
N ARG A 407 -15.45 1.32 -26.87
CA ARG A 407 -15.21 -0.05 -27.31
C ARG A 407 -14.80 0.03 -28.77
N ARG A 408 -13.64 -0.53 -29.10
CA ARG A 408 -13.14 -0.55 -30.47
C ARG A 408 -13.76 -1.74 -31.19
N ARG A 409 -14.14 -1.54 -32.44
CA ARG A 409 -14.55 -2.65 -33.29
C ARG A 409 -13.30 -3.47 -33.64
N PRO A 410 -13.34 -4.80 -33.60
CA PRO A 410 -12.28 -5.64 -34.18
C PRO A 410 -11.97 -5.18 -35.60
N GLY A 411 -10.68 -5.17 -35.98
CA GLY A 411 -10.21 -4.70 -37.28
C GLY A 411 -9.98 -3.18 -37.39
N THR A 412 -10.23 -2.40 -36.32
CA THR A 412 -10.02 -0.95 -36.34
C THR A 412 -8.76 -0.50 -35.60
N GLY A 413 -8.10 0.53 -36.13
CA GLY A 413 -6.97 1.20 -35.50
C GLY A 413 -7.19 2.71 -35.38
N TYR A 414 -6.39 3.36 -34.53
CA TYR A 414 -6.27 4.82 -34.52
C TYR A 414 -4.83 5.25 -34.24
N VAL A 415 -4.56 6.53 -34.51
CA VAL A 415 -3.38 7.26 -34.03
C VAL A 415 -3.83 8.43 -33.15
N LYS A 416 -3.34 8.52 -31.91
CA LYS A 416 -3.72 9.57 -30.94
C LYS A 416 -2.49 10.31 -30.47
N GLN A 417 -2.52 11.63 -30.55
CA GLN A 417 -1.48 12.47 -29.97
C GLN A 417 -1.57 12.42 -28.44
N LEU A 418 -0.48 12.00 -27.78
CA LEU A 418 -0.34 11.98 -26.34
C LEU A 418 0.21 13.31 -25.80
N ASN A 419 1.09 13.96 -26.57
CA ASN A 419 1.59 15.32 -26.36
C ASN A 419 2.21 15.84 -27.68
N ASP A 420 2.75 17.06 -27.67
CA ASP A 420 3.22 17.79 -28.85
C ASP A 420 4.23 17.01 -29.72
N HIS A 421 4.91 16.00 -29.17
CA HIS A 421 5.92 15.20 -29.87
C HIS A 421 5.71 13.69 -29.80
N LEU A 422 4.60 13.18 -29.25
CA LEU A 422 4.38 11.74 -29.06
C LEU A 422 2.98 11.33 -29.54
N TRP A 423 2.94 10.34 -30.41
CA TRP A 423 1.72 9.74 -30.93
C TRP A 423 1.65 8.26 -30.56
N GLU A 424 0.47 7.81 -30.17
CA GLU A 424 0.17 6.42 -29.88
C GLU A 424 -0.71 5.84 -31.00
N GLY A 425 -0.15 4.92 -31.78
CA GLY A 425 -0.89 4.05 -32.69
C GLY A 425 -1.36 2.79 -31.96
N ARG A 426 -2.64 2.43 -32.08
CA ARG A 426 -3.14 1.15 -31.56
C ARG A 426 -4.14 0.52 -32.51
N TYR A 427 -3.90 -0.74 -32.87
CA TYR A 427 -4.75 -1.56 -33.73
C TYR A 427 -5.40 -2.69 -32.92
N SER A 428 -6.67 -2.98 -33.20
CA SER A 428 -7.41 -4.10 -32.57
C SER A 428 -7.53 -5.21 -33.62
N PRO A 429 -6.72 -6.29 -33.54
CA PRO A 429 -6.76 -7.34 -34.54
C PRO A 429 -8.10 -8.10 -34.50
N VAL A 430 -8.53 -8.61 -35.66
CA VAL A 430 -9.61 -9.59 -35.77
C VAL A 430 -8.97 -10.97 -35.54
N TRP A 431 -9.49 -11.74 -34.60
CA TRP A 431 -9.05 -13.12 -34.41
C TRP A 431 -9.83 -14.02 -35.40
N PRO A 432 -9.25 -15.15 -35.87
CA PRO A 432 -9.87 -15.99 -36.90
C PRO A 432 -11.26 -16.53 -36.52
N ASP A 433 -11.60 -16.49 -35.23
CA ASP A 433 -12.76 -17.14 -34.66
C ASP A 433 -13.95 -16.18 -34.39
N GLY A 434 -13.81 -14.89 -34.74
CA GLY A 434 -14.83 -13.85 -34.54
C GLY A 434 -14.61 -12.99 -33.29
#